data_AF-A0A920P027-F1
#
_entry.id   AF-A0A920P027-F1
#
_cell.length_a   1.000
_cell.length_b   1.000
_cell.length_c   1.000
_cell.angle_alpha   90.00
_cell.angle_beta   90.00
_cell.angle_gamma   90.00
#
_symmetry.space_group_name_H-M   'P 1'
#
loop_
_entity.id
_entity.type
_entity.pdbx_description
1 polymer ?
#
loop_
_entity_poly.entity_id
_entity_poly.type
_entity_poly.pdbx_seq_one_letter_code
_entity_poly.pdbx_strand_id
1 'polypeptide(L)'
;MIISFLIAVYFEFIHTNMLGLEALEPSFQLVFGVLLTSIGWVTVTLLTPPASPETLKSFHQLIRPMGGGWRGAGLGLEPDPNGSSPTAAFLAWFLGCIAIYGALFGTGYALYGRNALSLLCITTAALAILWLFRLLPKIELR
;
A
#
# COMPACT_ATOMS: atom_id res chain seq x y z
N MET A 1 2.28 -14.67 -1.21
CA MET A 1 0.99 -15.24 -1.64
C MET A 1 0.79 -16.69 -1.22
N ILE A 2 1.81 -17.55 -1.25
CA ILE A 2 1.67 -18.96 -0.84
C ILE A 2 1.26 -19.10 0.63
N ILE A 3 1.96 -18.44 1.55
CA ILE A 3 1.69 -18.55 3.00
C ILE A 3 0.27 -18.07 3.35
N SER A 4 -0.15 -16.91 2.81
CA SER A 4 -1.50 -16.37 3.02
C SER A 4 -2.59 -17.28 2.46
N PHE A 5 -2.34 -17.90 1.31
CA PHE A 5 -3.28 -18.85 0.71
C PHE A 5 -3.42 -20.12 1.55
N LEU A 6 -2.31 -20.68 2.05
CA LEU A 6 -2.34 -21.86 2.91
C LEU A 6 -3.09 -21.60 4.22
N ILE A 7 -2.92 -20.40 4.80
CA ILE A 7 -3.65 -20.01 6.02
C ILE A 7 -5.15 -19.89 5.75
N ALA A 8 -5.55 -19.28 4.62
CA ALA A 8 -6.96 -19.20 4.23
C ALA A 8 -7.57 -20.59 4.06
N VAL A 9 -6.89 -21.49 3.33
CA VAL A 9 -7.34 -22.88 3.15
C VAL A 9 -7.49 -23.61 4.49
N TYR A 10 -6.56 -23.39 5.43
CA TYR A 10 -6.64 -23.99 6.75
C TYR A 10 -7.88 -23.54 7.53
N PHE A 11 -8.12 -22.23 7.63
CA PHE A 11 -9.27 -21.71 8.39
C PHE A 11 -10.62 -22.00 7.74
N GLU A 12 -10.70 -21.95 6.41
CA GLU A 12 -11.97 -22.08 5.68
C GLU A 12 -12.38 -23.54 5.46
N PHE A 13 -11.42 -24.46 5.27
CA PHE A 13 -11.73 -25.85 4.92
C PHE A 13 -11.28 -26.87 5.97
N ILE A 14 -10.16 -26.66 6.66
CA ILE A 14 -9.57 -27.70 7.51
C ILE A 14 -10.04 -27.58 8.96
N HIS A 15 -9.99 -26.37 9.53
CA HIS A 15 -10.20 -26.12 10.95
C HIS A 15 -11.58 -26.59 11.43
N THR A 16 -12.64 -26.16 10.74
CA THR A 16 -14.02 -26.47 11.11
C THR A 16 -14.51 -27.77 10.45
N ASN A 17 -14.26 -27.97 9.15
CA ASN A 17 -14.90 -29.07 8.41
C ASN A 17 -14.17 -30.41 8.53
N MET A 18 -12.83 -30.43 8.63
CA MET A 18 -12.07 -31.69 8.76
C MET A 18 -11.73 -32.02 10.22
N LEU A 19 -11.29 -31.04 11.00
CA LEU A 19 -10.84 -31.25 12.38
C LEU A 19 -11.98 -31.14 13.41
N GLY A 20 -13.13 -30.59 13.03
CA GLY A 20 -14.29 -30.42 13.91
C GLY A 20 -14.05 -29.46 15.08
N LEU A 21 -13.06 -28.57 14.95
CA LEU A 21 -12.77 -27.55 15.97
C LEU A 21 -13.81 -26.43 15.90
N GLU A 22 -14.05 -25.78 17.03
CA GLU A 22 -14.92 -24.61 17.07
C GLU A 22 -14.37 -23.49 16.17
N ALA A 23 -15.26 -22.86 15.41
CA ALA A 23 -14.88 -21.76 14.55
C ALA A 23 -14.33 -20.59 15.40
N LEU A 24 -13.07 -20.24 15.15
CA LEU A 24 -12.48 -19.05 15.76
C LEU A 24 -13.22 -17.80 15.32
N GLU A 25 -13.32 -16.82 16.22
CA GLU A 25 -13.87 -15.51 15.91
C GLU A 25 -13.15 -14.90 14.68
N PRO A 26 -13.87 -14.27 13.73
CA PRO A 26 -13.26 -13.71 12.52
C PRO A 26 -12.12 -12.72 12.81
N SER A 27 -12.21 -11.99 13.92
CA SER A 27 -11.16 -11.09 14.40
C SER A 27 -9.85 -11.83 14.67
N PHE A 28 -9.90 -12.95 15.38
CA PHE A 28 -8.74 -13.79 15.66
C PHE A 28 -8.17 -14.43 14.39
N GLN A 29 -9.02 -14.91 13.48
CA GLN A 29 -8.54 -15.48 12.20
C GLN A 29 -7.73 -14.45 11.41
N LEU A 30 -8.19 -13.20 11.35
CA LEU A 30 -7.47 -12.11 10.70
C LEU A 30 -6.14 -11.83 11.39
N VAL A 31 -6.14 -11.68 12.73
CA VAL A 31 -4.92 -11.41 13.50
C VAL A 31 -3.89 -12.52 13.31
N PHE A 32 -4.29 -13.78 13.42
CA PHE A 32 -3.39 -14.92 13.20
C PHE A 32 -2.90 -14.97 11.75
N GLY A 33 -3.76 -14.69 10.78
CA GLY A 33 -3.36 -14.62 9.37
C GLY A 33 -2.30 -13.56 9.12
N VAL A 34 -2.49 -12.34 9.62
CA VAL A 34 -1.50 -11.25 9.50
C VAL A 34 -0.21 -11.62 10.23
N LEU A 35 -0.29 -12.17 11.44
CA LEU A 35 0.89 -12.53 12.23
C LEU A 35 1.72 -13.61 11.55
N LEU A 36 1.10 -14.73 11.17
CA LEU A 36 1.79 -15.87 10.57
C LEU A 36 2.36 -15.53 9.20
N THR A 37 1.63 -14.80 8.37
CA THR A 37 2.16 -14.32 7.09
C THR A 37 3.34 -13.39 7.29
N SER A 38 3.27 -12.48 8.28
CA SER A 38 4.35 -11.54 8.61
C SER A 38 5.62 -12.25 9.03
N ILE A 39 5.51 -13.19 9.97
CA ILE A 39 6.64 -14.04 10.38
C ILE A 39 7.20 -14.76 9.15
N GLY A 40 6.33 -15.40 8.36
CA GLY A 40 6.74 -16.18 7.20
C GLY A 40 7.58 -15.39 6.19
N TRP A 41 7.12 -14.21 5.75
CA TRP A 41 7.88 -13.44 4.77
C TRP A 41 9.13 -12.80 5.38
N VAL A 42 9.10 -12.33 6.64
CA VAL A 42 10.30 -11.79 7.32
C VAL A 42 11.37 -12.87 7.48
N THR A 43 10.99 -14.08 7.90
CA THR A 43 11.90 -15.21 7.99
C THR A 43 12.53 -15.52 6.64
N VAL A 44 11.74 -15.59 5.56
CA VAL A 44 12.28 -15.79 4.21
C VAL A 44 13.24 -14.67 3.84
N THR A 45 12.87 -13.40 4.04
CA THR A 45 13.73 -12.24 3.75
C THR A 45 15.07 -12.29 4.47
N LEU A 46 15.09 -12.71 5.74
CA LEU A 46 16.32 -12.79 6.53
C LEU A 46 17.17 -14.02 6.21
N LEU A 47 16.57 -15.12 5.74
CA LEU A 47 17.28 -16.36 5.38
C LEU A 47 17.82 -16.35 3.95
N THR A 48 17.19 -15.61 3.04
CA THR A 48 17.64 -15.53 1.65
C THR A 48 18.72 -14.47 1.46
N PRO A 49 19.68 -14.67 0.54
CA PRO A 49 20.66 -13.65 0.21
C PRO A 49 20.02 -12.33 -0.23
N PRO A 50 20.61 -11.18 0.10
CA PRO A 50 20.13 -9.90 -0.39
C PRO A 50 20.25 -9.80 -1.92
N ALA A 51 19.45 -8.92 -2.52
CA ALA A 51 19.54 -8.63 -3.95
C ALA A 51 20.93 -8.05 -4.31
N SER A 52 21.37 -8.29 -5.56
CA SER A 52 22.65 -7.80 -6.05
C SER A 52 22.74 -6.26 -6.03
N PRO A 53 23.94 -5.67 -5.83
CA PRO A 53 24.13 -4.22 -5.90
C PRO A 53 23.63 -3.60 -7.20
N GLU A 54 23.77 -4.30 -8.33
CA GLU A 54 23.32 -3.88 -9.64
C GLU A 54 21.79 -3.78 -9.71
N THR A 55 21.10 -4.80 -9.18
CA THR A 55 19.63 -4.79 -9.07
C THR A 55 19.17 -3.63 -8.20
N LEU A 56 19.80 -3.40 -7.05
CA LEU A 56 19.42 -2.30 -6.15
C LEU A 56 19.65 -0.93 -6.79
N LYS A 57 20.75 -0.73 -7.53
CA LYS A 57 21.02 0.50 -8.29
C LYS A 57 19.99 0.72 -9.39
N SER A 58 19.66 -0.32 -10.16
CA SER A 58 18.60 -0.22 -11.20
C SER A 58 17.24 0.12 -10.59
N PHE A 59 16.91 -0.47 -9.45
CA PHE A 59 15.68 -0.19 -8.74
C PHE A 59 15.64 1.25 -8.22
N HIS A 60 16.73 1.72 -7.62
CA HIS A 60 16.86 3.11 -7.17
C HIS A 60 16.69 4.11 -8.33
N GLN A 61 17.29 3.84 -9.49
CA GLN A 61 17.14 4.68 -10.68
C GLN A 61 15.70 4.67 -11.22
N LEU A 62 15.01 3.54 -11.10
CA LEU A 62 13.63 3.38 -11.56
C LEU A 62 12.65 4.13 -10.66
N ILE A 63 12.72 3.94 -9.33
CA ILE A 63 11.75 4.55 -8.41
C ILE A 63 12.09 5.99 -8.03
N ARG A 64 13.33 6.44 -8.30
CA ARG A 64 13.87 7.77 -7.94
C ARG A 64 13.42 8.19 -6.53
N PRO A 65 13.87 7.46 -5.50
CA PRO A 65 13.33 7.65 -4.16
C PRO A 65 13.68 9.03 -3.63
N MET A 66 12.75 9.64 -2.88
CA MET A 66 12.98 10.95 -2.28
C MET A 66 13.75 10.82 -0.97
N GLY A 67 14.70 11.72 -0.75
CA GLY A 67 15.45 11.81 0.50
C GLY A 67 16.62 10.82 0.65
N GLY A 68 17.19 10.76 1.85
CA GLY A 68 18.46 10.07 2.12
C GLY A 68 18.36 8.60 2.59
N GLY A 69 17.21 7.94 2.45
CA GLY A 69 16.98 6.59 3.00
C GLY A 69 17.94 5.51 2.46
N TRP A 70 18.57 5.76 1.32
CA TRP A 70 19.51 4.85 0.66
C TRP A 70 20.99 5.11 0.98
N ARG A 71 21.32 6.13 1.79
CA ARG A 71 22.72 6.47 2.13
C ARG A 71 23.47 5.31 2.79
N GLY A 72 22.77 4.49 3.57
CA GLY A 72 23.35 3.32 4.26
C GLY A 72 23.45 2.06 3.41
N ALA A 73 23.00 2.06 2.15
CA ALA A 73 22.94 0.85 1.33
C ALA A 73 24.32 0.40 0.77
N GLY A 74 25.38 1.18 0.98
CA GLY A 74 26.72 0.86 0.45
C GLY A 74 26.84 0.97 -1.07
N LEU A 75 25.89 1.64 -1.73
CA LEU A 75 25.81 1.72 -3.20
C LEU A 75 26.45 2.99 -3.79
N GLY A 76 26.95 3.90 -2.94
CA GLY A 76 27.50 5.19 -3.37
C GLY A 76 26.43 6.13 -3.96
N LEU A 77 25.17 5.99 -3.54
CA LEU A 77 24.05 6.77 -4.03
C LEU A 77 23.94 8.05 -3.20
N GLU A 78 24.22 9.19 -3.82
CA GLU A 78 23.96 10.49 -3.21
C GLU A 78 22.53 10.96 -3.53
N PRO A 79 21.83 11.58 -2.55
CA PRO A 79 20.52 12.17 -2.82
C PRO A 79 20.66 13.31 -3.83
N ASP A 80 19.77 13.33 -4.83
CA ASP A 80 19.68 14.45 -5.76
C ASP A 80 19.29 15.73 -4.99
N PRO A 81 20.13 16.79 -4.99
CA PRO A 81 19.83 18.05 -4.33
C PRO A 81 18.60 18.77 -4.92
N ASN A 82 18.27 18.49 -6.18
CA ASN A 82 17.11 19.03 -6.89
C ASN A 82 15.91 18.08 -6.89
N GLY A 83 15.99 16.96 -6.16
CA GLY A 83 14.93 15.97 -6.09
C GLY A 83 13.61 16.55 -5.59
N SER A 84 12.50 15.94 -6.03
CA SER A 84 11.14 16.33 -5.72
C SER A 84 10.93 16.58 -4.22
N SER A 85 10.19 17.65 -3.87
CA SER A 85 9.88 17.98 -2.47
C SER A 85 9.15 16.81 -1.78
N PRO A 86 9.71 16.21 -0.71
CA PRO A 86 9.07 15.11 0.01
C PRO A 86 7.67 15.47 0.52
N THR A 87 7.49 16.74 0.93
CA THR A 87 6.20 17.27 1.37
C THR A 87 5.17 17.29 0.24
N ALA A 88 5.57 17.70 -0.97
CA ALA A 88 4.69 17.70 -2.13
C ALA A 88 4.29 16.27 -2.51
N ALA A 89 5.20 15.32 -2.45
CA ALA A 89 4.92 13.92 -2.73
C ALA A 89 3.98 13.28 -1.71
N PHE A 90 4.20 13.54 -0.42
CA PHE A 90 3.31 13.08 0.63
C PHE A 90 1.90 13.67 0.48
N LEU A 91 1.81 14.96 0.15
CA LEU A 91 0.53 15.60 -0.12
C LEU A 91 -0.15 15.00 -1.36
N ALA A 92 0.59 14.68 -2.41
CA ALA A 92 0.03 14.01 -3.59
C ALA A 92 -0.49 12.61 -3.27
N TRP A 93 0.26 11.82 -2.50
CA TRP A 93 -0.20 10.52 -2.00
C TRP A 93 -1.50 10.66 -1.20
N PHE A 94 -1.54 11.60 -0.26
CA PHE A 94 -2.71 11.84 0.58
C PHE A 94 -3.94 12.29 -0.23
N LEU A 95 -3.76 13.20 -1.19
CA LEU A 95 -4.81 13.62 -2.12
C LEU A 95 -5.29 12.45 -3.00
N GLY A 96 -4.38 11.57 -3.42
CA GLY A 96 -4.70 10.32 -4.11
C GLY A 96 -5.60 9.40 -3.28
N CYS A 97 -5.30 9.23 -1.99
CA CYS A 97 -6.16 8.47 -1.08
C CYS A 97 -7.56 9.09 -0.96
N ILE A 98 -7.65 10.42 -0.78
CA ILE A 98 -8.95 11.12 -0.72
C ILE A 98 -9.73 10.93 -2.03
N ALA A 99 -9.06 11.03 -3.18
CA ALA A 99 -9.68 10.85 -4.49
C ALA A 99 -10.27 9.43 -4.63
N ILE A 100 -9.49 8.39 -4.32
CA ILE A 100 -9.91 6.99 -4.45
C ILE A 100 -11.05 6.69 -3.48
N TYR A 101 -10.91 7.01 -2.19
CA TYR A 101 -11.95 6.72 -1.20
C TYR A 101 -13.20 7.56 -1.41
N GLY A 102 -13.05 8.83 -1.79
CA GLY A 102 -14.18 9.70 -2.12
C GLY A 102 -14.96 9.18 -3.33
N ALA A 103 -14.28 8.71 -4.37
CA ALA A 103 -14.92 8.08 -5.52
C ALA A 103 -15.61 6.75 -5.15
N LEU A 104 -14.96 5.90 -4.36
CA LEU A 104 -15.49 4.62 -3.89
C LEU A 104 -16.77 4.82 -3.06
N PHE A 105 -16.71 5.64 -2.01
CA PHE A 105 -17.85 5.90 -1.14
C PHE A 105 -18.92 6.73 -1.83
N GLY A 106 -18.53 7.71 -2.66
CA GLY A 106 -19.47 8.52 -3.43
C GLY A 106 -20.30 7.67 -4.38
N THR A 107 -19.65 6.78 -5.13
CA THR A 107 -20.33 5.82 -6.02
C THR A 107 -21.23 4.88 -5.20
N GLY A 108 -20.74 4.36 -4.08
CA GLY A 108 -21.53 3.52 -3.18
C GLY A 108 -22.80 4.23 -2.68
N TYR A 109 -22.68 5.46 -2.19
CA TYR A 109 -23.83 6.24 -1.71
C TYR A 109 -24.81 6.61 -2.82
N ALA A 110 -24.33 6.87 -4.04
CA ALA A 110 -25.19 7.09 -5.20
C ALA A 110 -26.07 5.85 -5.47
N LEU A 111 -25.46 4.67 -5.48
CA LEU A 111 -26.16 3.40 -5.70
C LEU A 111 -27.20 3.11 -4.61
N TYR A 112 -26.92 3.49 -3.36
CA TYR A 112 -27.86 3.34 -2.25
C TYR A 112 -28.88 4.48 -2.12
N GLY A 113 -28.95 5.40 -3.10
CA GLY A 113 -29.90 6.52 -3.10
C GLY A 113 -29.63 7.60 -2.04
N ARG A 114 -28.44 7.59 -1.43
CA ARG A 114 -28.02 8.58 -0.41
C ARG A 114 -27.36 9.79 -1.07
N ASN A 115 -28.18 10.58 -1.78
CA ASN A 115 -27.72 11.65 -2.67
C ASN A 115 -26.84 12.72 -1.98
N ALA A 116 -27.16 13.13 -0.74
CA ALA A 116 -26.39 14.15 -0.03
C ALA A 116 -24.96 13.69 0.29
N LEU A 117 -24.81 12.46 0.81
CA LEU A 117 -23.50 11.87 1.11
C LEU A 117 -22.72 11.57 -0.18
N SER A 118 -23.42 11.07 -1.20
CA SER A 118 -22.84 10.88 -2.54
C SER A 118 -22.24 12.18 -3.07
N LEU A 119 -23.01 13.26 -3.06
CA LEU A 119 -22.56 14.56 -3.58
C LEU A 119 -21.35 15.07 -2.79
N LEU A 120 -21.36 14.95 -1.47
CA LEU A 120 -20.22 15.32 -0.62
C LEU A 120 -18.96 14.54 -1.02
N CYS A 121 -19.03 13.21 -1.07
CA CYS A 121 -17.88 12.35 -1.38
C CYS A 121 -17.35 12.55 -2.82
N ILE A 122 -18.24 12.72 -3.80
CA ILE A 122 -17.83 12.98 -5.18
C ILE A 122 -17.21 14.36 -5.33
N THR A 123 -17.74 15.38 -4.65
CA THR A 123 -17.18 16.73 -4.68
C THR A 123 -15.80 16.77 -4.03
N THR A 124 -15.61 16.11 -2.87
CA THR A 124 -14.29 16.02 -2.23
C THR A 124 -13.28 15.25 -3.08
N ALA A 125 -13.71 14.16 -3.74
CA ALA A 125 -12.87 13.43 -4.68
C ALA A 125 -12.46 14.30 -5.88
N ALA A 126 -13.40 15.02 -6.49
CA ALA A 126 -13.15 15.90 -7.61
C ALA A 126 -12.17 17.03 -7.23
N LEU A 127 -12.36 17.66 -6.07
CA LEU A 127 -11.43 18.67 -5.56
C LEU A 127 -10.04 18.06 -5.31
N ALA A 128 -9.94 16.89 -4.69
CA ALA A 128 -8.67 16.22 -4.46
C ALA A 128 -7.92 15.91 -5.77
N ILE A 129 -8.64 15.44 -6.79
CA ILE A 129 -8.09 15.19 -8.14
C ILE A 129 -7.60 16.49 -8.78
N LEU A 130 -8.38 17.57 -8.73
CA LEU A 130 -7.99 18.87 -9.29
C LEU A 130 -6.73 19.42 -8.62
N TRP A 131 -6.64 19.29 -7.29
CA TRP A 131 -5.46 19.71 -6.53
C TRP A 131 -4.25 18.81 -6.79
N LEU A 132 -4.47 17.50 -6.94
CA LEU A 132 -3.43 16.55 -7.33
C LEU A 132 -2.83 16.92 -8.69
N PHE A 133 -3.66 17.22 -9.70
CA PHE A 133 -3.17 17.65 -11.02
C PHE A 133 -2.37 18.95 -10.99
N ARG A 134 -2.67 19.86 -10.06
CA ARG A 134 -1.85 21.08 -9.85
C ARG A 134 -0.54 20.80 -9.12
N LEU A 135 -0.47 19.72 -8.35
CA LEU A 135 0.68 19.34 -7.54
C LEU A 135 1.67 18.46 -8.31
N LEU A 136 1.20 17.63 -9.25
CA LEU A 136 2.02 16.75 -10.08
C LEU A 136 3.19 17.45 -10.78
N PRO A 137 3.05 18.66 -11.38
CA PRO A 137 4.16 19.37 -12.00
C PRO A 137 5.30 19.70 -11.02
N LYS A 138 5.00 19.81 -9.72
CA LYS A 138 5.99 20.10 -8.67
C LYS A 138 6.76 18.87 -8.19
N ILE A 139 6.34 17.67 -8.60
CA ILE A 139 6.93 16.40 -8.14
C ILE A 139 7.90 15.83 -9.19
N GLU A 140 8.16 16.55 -10.31
CA GLU A 140 9.08 16.12 -11.38
C GLU A 140 8.85 14.68 -11.87
N LEU A 141 7.60 14.21 -11.81
CA LEU A 141 7.16 12.98 -12.49
C LEU A 141 7.02 13.29 -13.99
N ARG A 142 8.16 13.46 -14.67
CA ARG A 142 8.26 13.42 -16.14
C ARG A 142 8.74 12.05 -16.59
#